data_AF-A0A8C6DVK4-F1
#
_entry.id   AF-A0A8C6DVK4-F1
#
_cell.length_a   1.000
_cell.length_b   1.000
_cell.length_c   1.000
_cell.angle_alpha   90.00
_cell.angle_beta   90.00
_cell.angle_gamma   90.00
#
_symmetry.space_group_name_H-M   'P 1'
#
loop_
_entity.id
_entity.type
_entity.pdbx_description
1 polymer ?
#
loop_
_entity_poly.entity_id
_entity_poly.type
_entity_poly.pdbx_seq_one_letter_code
_entity_poly.pdbx_strand_id
1 'polypeptide(L)' 'MDAVSFQQFLQERIKVNGKPGNLNGDAITIERSKREITVTSEVTFFKRPEYGAKQIEVTAKISFY' A
#
# COMPACT_ATOMS: atom_id res chain seq x y z
N MET A 1 19.79 6.40 4.75
CA MET A 1 18.36 6.71 4.53
C MET A 1 17.63 6.38 5.82
N ASP A 2 16.88 7.33 6.38
CA ASP A 2 16.11 7.08 7.60
C ASP A 2 14.76 6.43 7.25
N ALA A 3 14.34 5.42 8.01
CA ALA A 3 13.08 4.73 7.75
C ALA A 3 11.84 5.61 7.96
N VAL A 4 11.92 6.67 8.78
CA VAL A 4 10.88 7.72 8.88
C VAL A 4 10.75 8.42 7.52
N SER A 5 11.87 8.89 6.98
CA SER A 5 11.92 9.64 5.73
C SER A 5 11.41 8.81 4.56
N PHE A 6 11.75 7.52 4.49
CA PHE A 6 11.26 6.63 3.45
C PHE A 6 9.77 6.33 3.57
N GLN A 7 9.25 6.15 4.80
CA GLN A 7 7.82 6.00 5.02
C GLN A 7 7.04 7.24 4.54
N GLN A 8 7.53 8.44 4.87
CA GLN A 8 6.93 9.71 4.41
C GLN A 8 6.96 9.80 2.88
N PHE A 9 8.08 9.43 2.27
CA PHE A 9 8.22 9.40 0.81
C PHE A 9 7.21 8.45 0.15
N LEU A 10 7.03 7.25 0.71
CA LEU A 10 6.02 6.31 0.22
C LEU A 10 4.61 6.91 0.35
N GLN A 11 4.30 7.60 1.44
CA GLN A 11 2.99 8.24 1.62
C GLN A 11 2.69 9.31 0.57
N GLU A 12 3.69 10.11 0.20
CA GLU A 12 3.53 11.19 -0.79
C GLU A 12 3.50 10.67 -2.23
N ARG A 13 4.19 9.55 -2.51
CA ARG A 13 4.38 9.04 -3.87
C ARG A 13 3.38 7.98 -4.29
N ILE A 14 2.85 7.20 -3.35
CA ILE A 14 1.81 6.22 -3.67
C ILE A 14 0.55 6.97 -4.08
N LYS A 15 0.08 6.65 -5.29
CA LYS A 15 -1.17 7.18 -5.84
C LYS A 15 -2.22 6.08 -5.78
N VAL A 16 -3.37 6.39 -5.22
CA VAL A 16 -4.54 5.52 -5.27
C VAL A 16 -5.59 6.19 -6.15
N ASN A 17 -6.13 5.44 -7.11
CA ASN A 17 -7.11 5.99 -8.07
C ASN A 17 -6.64 7.28 -8.78
N GLY A 18 -5.33 7.41 -9.02
CA GLY A 18 -4.72 8.57 -9.66
C GLY A 18 -4.44 9.77 -8.74
N LYS A 19 -4.81 9.71 -7.45
CA LYS A 19 -4.57 10.78 -6.47
C LYS A 19 -3.47 10.39 -5.47
N PRO A 20 -2.40 11.20 -5.32
CA PRO A 20 -1.36 10.98 -4.32
C PRO A 20 -1.88 11.28 -2.91
N GLY A 21 -1.36 10.58 -1.90
CA GLY A 21 -1.62 10.89 -0.48
C GLY A 21 -2.98 10.46 0.07
N ASN A 22 -3.83 9.80 -0.72
CA ASN A 22 -5.15 9.33 -0.27
C ASN A 22 -5.09 7.99 0.50
N LEU A 23 -4.08 7.79 1.34
CA LEU A 23 -3.87 6.50 2.03
C LEU A 23 -4.77 6.32 3.26
N ASN A 24 -5.30 7.40 3.84
CA ASN A 24 -6.15 7.33 5.03
C ASN A 24 -7.58 6.80 4.75
N GLY A 25 -8.00 6.76 3.48
CA GLY A 25 -9.34 6.31 3.08
C GLY A 25 -9.34 5.12 2.13
N ASP A 26 -8.17 4.74 1.62
CA ASP A 26 -7.99 3.54 0.80
C ASP A 26 -7.37 2.43 1.65
N ALA A 27 -7.62 1.17 1.29
CA ALA A 27 -7.18 -0.01 2.04
C ALA A 27 -5.67 -0.27 1.88
N ILE A 28 -4.84 0.76 2.06
CA ILE A 28 -3.38 0.69 2.00
C ILE A 28 -2.81 0.92 3.40
N THR A 29 -2.15 -0.10 3.94
CA THR A 29 -1.48 -0.08 5.23
C THR A 29 0.02 -0.05 5.02
N ILE A 30 0.71 0.90 5.66
CA ILE A 30 2.17 0.97 5.65
C ILE A 30 2.65 0.76 7.07
N GLU A 31 3.33 -0.36 7.32
CA GLU A 31 3.94 -0.69 8.60
C GLU A 31 5.45 -0.55 8.54
N ARG A 32 6.02 0.08 9.57
CA ARG A 32 7.46 0.27 9.71
C ARG A 32 8.00 -0.56 10.87
N SER A 33 9.04 -1.30 10.55
CA SER A 33 9.93 -1.97 11.50
C SER A 33 11.34 -1.36 11.45
N LYS A 34 12.20 -1.77 12.39
CA LYS A 34 13.57 -1.20 12.56
C LYS A 34 14.45 -1.33 11.31
N ARG A 35 14.24 -2.37 10.50
CA ARG A 35 15.00 -2.67 9.28
C ARG A 35 14.10 -3.12 8.11
N GLU A 36 12.79 -2.94 8.23
CA GLU A 36 11.85 -3.40 7.23
C GLU A 36 10.69 -2.42 7.14
N ILE A 37 10.20 -2.18 5.93
CA ILE A 37 8.95 -1.49 5.69
C ILE A 37 8.06 -2.44 4.89
N THR A 38 6.85 -2.65 5.39
CA THR A 38 5.82 -3.48 4.76
C THR A 38 4.72 -2.56 4.27
N VAL A 39 4.36 -2.69 2.99
CA VAL A 39 3.24 -2.00 2.37
C VAL A 39 2.23 -3.05 1.95
N THR A 40 1.05 -3.02 2.57
CA THR A 40 -0.08 -3.89 2.26
C THR A 40 -1.15 -3.06 1.58
N SER A 41 -1.73 -3.56 0.50
CA SER A 41 -2.85 -2.92 -0.19
C SER A 41 -3.93 -3.96 -0.48
N GLU A 42 -5.14 -3.72 0.00
CA GLU A 42 -6.32 -4.48 -0.42
C GLU A 42 -6.90 -3.82 -1.67
N VAL A 43 -6.73 -4.49 -2.80
CA VAL A 43 -7.30 -4.04 -4.07
C VAL A 43 -8.48 -4.94 -4.39
N THR A 44 -9.67 -4.35 -4.48
CA THR A 44 -10.83 -5.07 -5.01
C THR A 44 -10.65 -5.21 -6.52
N PHE A 45 -10.36 -6.43 -6.96
CA PHE A 45 -10.25 -6.72 -8.39
C PHE A 45 -11.66 -6.85 -8.99
N PHE A 46 -11.79 -6.37 -10.23
CA PHE A 46 -13.03 -6.17 -10.99
C PHE A 46 -14.14 -7.18 -10.69
N LYS A 47 -15.31 -6.63 -10.31
CA LYS A 47 -16.56 -7.35 -10.22
C LYS A 47 -17.00 -7.76 -11.63
N ARG A 48 -16.60 -8.95 -12.10
CA ARG A 48 -17.30 -9.57 -13.23
C ARG A 48 -18.71 -9.91 -12.75
N PRO A 49 -19.78 -9.52 -13.48
CA PRO A 49 -21.15 -9.75 -13.04
C PRO A 49 -21.44 -11.23 -12.76
N GLU A 50 -20.67 -12.13 -13.38
CA GLU A 50 -20.77 -13.59 -13.24
C GLU A 50 -20.02 -14.17 -12.03
N TYR A 51 -18.92 -13.56 -11.57
CA TYR A 51 -18.01 -14.18 -10.59
C TYR A 51 -17.86 -13.43 -9.26
N GLY A 52 -18.64 -12.37 -9.04
CA GLY A 52 -18.57 -11.57 -7.82
C GLY A 52 -17.30 -10.72 -7.72
N ALA A 53 -17.25 -9.83 -6.73
CA ALA A 53 -16.05 -9.06 -6.44
C ALA A 53 -15.07 -9.92 -5.64
N LYS A 54 -13.82 -10.02 -6.08
CA LYS A 54 -12.74 -10.64 -5.30
C LYS A 54 -11.83 -9.56 -4.75
N GLN A 55 -11.67 -9.53 -3.43
CA GLN A 55 -10.65 -8.72 -2.77
C GLN A 55 -9.33 -9.48 -2.82
N ILE A 56 -8.27 -8.82 -3.28
CA ILE A 56 -6.92 -9.36 -3.33
C ILE A 56 -6.04 -8.49 -2.44
N GLU A 57 -5.34 -9.12 -1.51
CA GLU A 57 -4.31 -8.46 -0.72
C GLU A 57 -2.97 -8.56 -1.46
N VAL A 58 -2.33 -7.41 -1.67
CA VAL A 58 -0.98 -7.31 -2.24
C VAL A 58 -0.05 -6.75 -1.18
N THR A 59 0.99 -7.52 -0.85
CA THR A 59 1.94 -7.16 0.21
C THR A 59 3.35 -7.06 -0.36
N ALA A 60 3.98 -5.90 -0.19
CA ALA A 60 5.36 -5.63 -0.59
C ALA A 60 6.22 -5.41 0.66
N LYS A 61 7.35 -6.12 0.74
CA LYS A 61 8.32 -5.99 1.84
C LYS A 61 9.63 -5.43 1.32
N ILE A 62 10.10 -4.38 1.98
CA ILE A 62 11.37 -3.71 1.66
C ILE A 62 12.24 -3.79 2.90
N SER A 63 13.30 -4.60 2.84
CA SER A 63 14.27 -4.77 3.92
C SER A 63 15.50 -3.90 3.66
N PHE A 64 15.97 -3.20 4.69
CA PHE A 64 17.18 -2.38 4.67
C PHE A 64 18.31 -3.17 5.36
N TYR A 65 19.41 -3.38 4.64
CA TYR A 65 20.64 -3.98 5.17
C TYR A 65 21.60 -2.91 5.68
#